data_AF-A0A6B1HAH2-F1
#
_entry.id   AF-A0A6B1HAH2-F1
#
_cell.length_a   1.000
_cell.length_b   1.000
_cell.length_c   1.000
_cell.angle_alpha   90.00
_cell.angle_beta   90.00
_cell.angle_gamma   90.00
#
_symmetry.space_group_name_H-M   'P 1'
#
loop_
_entity.id
_entity.type
_entity.pdbx_description
1 polymer ?
#
loop_
_entity_poly.entity_id
_entity_poly.type
_entity_poly.pdbx_seq_one_letter_code
_entity_poly.pdbx_strand_id
1 'polypeptide(L)'
;MLRIAARWFVASLAGLLALSAALPASAQDSTATAELRVWQRIGDPLQIYVSARHEAGSWATLGTIPLALDRENSSGTFRYGDISLEVPLASGNLTTTVELRVWQRIGDPLQIYVSARHEAGSWNTLGTIPLPLDQETKSGTFRYGDTSLEVPLLSGEPSQPPAAVAEPTASPDVTTIHVPRGDGISLVFVGSGPPACVGSSRIGDGEWTCGEWGLSHAERRTFLTAEMAKIAAFFADRFGVAPPAQVTVLLDISGSFVNQAFSGRGLSEPAAEGFSSGSIIMAFGVGADSGAIAAGILAHEYYHVLQFHLAEGSPYTGGTPGWLVEGSAEYASELYAGLPDADRRAELAVRSLDPATGTLRENTRTGDWYALGALAVDWLTEHAGGDGAHVQYWRELATGAAWQDAFEAAFGLTPDAFYNRFEVYRPEAVRASRPHLADDIAEPIVVTVGEVPREVEARVRAELARRQRAGDVADFTVYLADAASYPAIFARLHDGRQPQPNTFGACFSRKTWPPAASALALNASCSATVHADAIAVLYTDLQILTE
;
A
#
# COMPACT_ATOMS: atom_id res chain seq x y z
N MET A 1 -33.55 78.52 -33.81
CA MET A 1 -32.72 77.30 -34.02
C MET A 1 -31.89 76.89 -32.79
N LEU A 2 -31.72 77.70 -31.74
CA LEU A 2 -30.98 77.32 -30.53
C LEU A 2 -31.73 76.41 -29.52
N ARG A 3 -33.01 76.09 -29.73
CA ARG A 3 -33.81 75.24 -28.82
C ARG A 3 -33.95 73.78 -29.26
N ILE A 4 -33.49 73.43 -30.47
CA ILE A 4 -33.54 72.03 -30.97
C ILE A 4 -32.24 71.29 -30.62
N ALA A 5 -31.10 71.98 -30.50
CA ALA A 5 -29.82 71.38 -30.10
C ALA A 5 -29.78 70.94 -28.62
N ALA A 6 -30.57 71.57 -27.73
CA ALA A 6 -30.58 71.23 -26.30
C ALA A 6 -31.37 69.95 -25.97
N ARG A 7 -32.32 69.55 -26.82
CA ARG A 7 -33.14 68.34 -26.59
C ARG A 7 -32.44 67.04 -27.03
N TRP A 8 -31.51 67.12 -27.99
CA TRP A 8 -30.71 65.95 -28.39
C TRP A 8 -29.55 65.64 -27.44
N PHE A 9 -29.09 66.64 -26.67
CA PHE A 9 -28.02 66.43 -25.68
C PHE A 9 -28.50 65.73 -24.41
N VAL A 10 -29.75 65.97 -23.97
CA VAL A 10 -30.31 65.32 -22.76
C VAL A 10 -30.75 63.87 -23.04
N ALA A 11 -31.19 63.56 -24.27
CA ALA A 11 -31.50 62.17 -24.64
C ALA A 11 -30.24 61.30 -24.80
N SER A 12 -29.11 61.89 -25.21
CA SER A 12 -27.84 61.16 -25.35
C SER A 12 -27.16 60.89 -24.00
N LEU A 13 -27.39 61.73 -22.98
CA LEU A 13 -26.83 61.54 -21.63
C LEU A 13 -27.61 60.54 -20.77
N ALA A 14 -28.92 60.36 -21.02
CA ALA A 14 -29.71 59.31 -20.39
C ALA A 14 -29.45 57.91 -21.01
N GLY A 15 -29.06 57.85 -22.28
CA GLY A 15 -28.62 56.61 -22.94
C GLY A 15 -27.21 56.16 -22.54
N LEU A 16 -26.32 57.08 -22.17
CA LEU A 16 -24.94 56.79 -21.76
C LEU A 16 -24.76 56.56 -20.25
N LEU A 17 -25.79 56.82 -19.42
CA LEU A 17 -25.81 56.45 -18.00
C LEU A 17 -26.58 55.15 -17.72
N ALA A 18 -27.27 54.59 -18.71
CA ALA A 18 -27.84 53.23 -18.66
C ALA A 18 -26.92 52.16 -19.28
N LEU A 19 -25.76 52.56 -19.83
CA LEU A 19 -24.77 51.65 -20.44
C LEU A 19 -23.44 51.61 -19.67
N SER A 20 -23.48 51.87 -18.36
CA SER A 20 -22.35 51.72 -17.43
C SER A 20 -22.68 50.80 -16.24
N ALA A 21 -23.77 50.05 -16.30
CA ALA A 21 -24.20 49.11 -15.27
C ALA A 21 -24.37 47.69 -15.82
N ALA A 22 -23.34 47.20 -16.52
CA ALA A 22 -23.15 45.78 -16.80
C ALA A 22 -21.66 45.53 -17.13
N LEU A 23 -20.77 45.96 -16.23
CA LEU A 23 -19.51 45.22 -16.10
C LEU A 23 -19.88 43.93 -15.38
N PRO A 24 -19.43 42.73 -15.84
CA PRO A 24 -19.51 41.57 -14.98
C PRO A 24 -18.80 41.96 -13.69
N ALA A 25 -19.48 41.83 -12.55
CA ALA A 25 -18.78 41.83 -11.28
C ALA A 25 -17.68 40.79 -11.45
N SER A 26 -16.42 41.23 -11.50
CA SER A 26 -15.27 40.33 -11.43
C SER A 26 -15.57 39.41 -10.27
N ALA A 27 -15.66 38.10 -10.54
CA ALA A 27 -15.76 37.12 -9.47
C ALA A 27 -14.64 37.47 -8.49
N GLN A 28 -14.99 38.04 -7.34
CA GLN A 28 -14.03 38.20 -6.27
C GLN A 28 -13.72 36.77 -5.91
N ASP A 29 -12.49 36.32 -6.20
CA ASP A 29 -11.98 35.04 -5.73
C ASP A 29 -12.18 35.03 -4.23
N SER A 30 -13.24 34.36 -3.76
CA SER A 30 -13.54 34.35 -2.35
C SER A 30 -12.51 33.42 -1.73
N THR A 31 -11.58 33.96 -0.95
CA THR A 31 -10.69 33.17 -0.13
C THR A 31 -11.34 32.94 1.23
N ALA A 32 -11.13 31.77 1.82
CA ALA A 32 -11.44 31.50 3.21
C ALA A 32 -10.14 31.39 4.00
N THR A 33 -10.08 32.02 5.17
CA THR A 33 -8.93 31.91 6.06
C THR A 33 -9.14 30.72 7.00
N ALA A 34 -8.25 29.73 6.89
CA ALA A 34 -8.13 28.63 7.84
C ALA A 34 -6.99 28.92 8.81
N GLU A 35 -7.23 28.83 10.11
CA GLU A 35 -6.14 28.83 11.09
C GLU A 35 -5.69 27.39 11.37
N LEU A 36 -4.40 27.16 11.28
CA LEU A 36 -3.77 25.88 11.57
C LEU A 36 -2.85 25.99 12.77
N ARG A 37 -2.81 24.91 13.54
CA ARG A 37 -1.85 24.70 14.61
C ARG A 37 -1.19 23.34 14.44
N VAL A 38 0.14 23.35 14.42
CA VAL A 38 0.93 22.12 14.45
C VAL A 38 1.50 21.96 15.84
N TRP A 39 1.22 20.83 16.46
CA TRP A 39 1.73 20.45 17.77
C TRP A 39 2.88 19.47 17.59
N GLN A 40 3.94 19.62 18.38
CA GLN A 40 5.03 18.66 18.49
C GLN A 40 5.24 18.30 19.95
N ARG A 41 5.35 17.01 20.24
CA ARG A 41 5.64 16.55 21.60
C ARG A 41 7.12 16.82 21.95
N ILE A 42 7.37 17.41 23.13
CA ILE A 42 8.72 17.85 23.52
C ILE A 42 9.69 16.67 23.76
N GLY A 43 9.18 15.53 24.22
CA GLY A 43 9.99 14.31 24.44
C GLY A 43 10.10 13.36 23.25
N ASP A 44 9.32 13.62 22.18
CA ASP A 44 9.31 12.81 20.96
C ASP A 44 8.98 13.70 19.76
N PRO A 45 10.01 14.29 19.12
CA PRO A 45 9.82 15.24 18.02
C PRO A 45 9.10 14.66 16.79
N LEU A 46 8.94 13.34 16.70
CA LEU A 46 8.24 12.66 15.61
C LEU A 46 6.73 12.55 15.85
N GLN A 47 6.28 12.78 17.08
CA GLN A 47 4.85 12.86 17.39
C GLN A 47 4.34 14.27 17.08
N ILE A 48 3.92 14.42 15.82
CA ILE A 48 3.27 15.62 15.30
C ILE A 48 1.75 15.44 15.34
N TYR A 49 1.05 16.53 15.65
CA TYR A 49 -0.40 16.59 15.55
C TYR A 49 -0.81 17.87 14.82
N VAL A 50 -1.94 17.84 14.13
CA VAL A 50 -2.50 19.01 13.46
C VAL A 50 -3.89 19.31 14.01
N SER A 51 -4.16 20.59 14.22
CA SER A 51 -5.49 21.13 14.49
C SER A 51 -5.79 22.25 13.50
N ALA A 52 -7.06 22.39 13.12
CA ALA A 52 -7.52 23.49 12.28
C ALA A 52 -8.78 24.13 12.88
N ARG A 53 -9.04 25.38 12.52
CA ARG A 53 -10.29 26.08 12.81
C ARG A 53 -10.52 27.22 11.82
N HIS A 54 -11.74 27.74 11.77
CA HIS A 54 -11.99 29.05 11.17
C HIS A 54 -11.53 30.17 12.12
N GLU A 55 -11.31 31.38 11.60
CA GLU A 55 -10.78 32.55 12.34
C GLU A 55 -11.51 32.86 13.68
N ALA A 56 -12.81 32.57 13.76
CA ALA A 56 -13.63 32.79 14.97
C ALA A 56 -13.91 31.51 15.79
N GLY A 57 -13.32 30.37 15.40
CA GLY A 57 -13.60 29.06 15.98
C GLY A 57 -12.78 28.75 17.23
N SER A 58 -13.14 27.67 17.93
CA SER A 58 -12.28 27.09 18.97
C SER A 58 -11.33 26.06 18.37
N TRP A 59 -10.13 25.91 18.92
CA TRP A 59 -9.20 24.83 18.55
C TRP A 59 -9.75 23.43 18.88
N ALA A 60 -10.78 23.34 19.73
CA ALA A 60 -11.44 22.08 20.06
C ALA A 60 -12.32 21.54 18.92
N THR A 61 -12.59 22.32 17.87
CA THR A 61 -13.67 22.04 16.90
C THR A 61 -13.32 20.94 15.89
N LEU A 62 -12.04 20.73 15.54
CA LEU A 62 -11.61 19.69 14.57
C LEU A 62 -10.69 18.62 15.19
N GLY A 63 -10.49 18.65 16.50
CA GLY A 63 -9.63 17.71 17.22
C GLY A 63 -8.12 17.94 17.01
N THR A 64 -7.33 17.06 17.64
CA THR A 64 -5.88 17.02 17.52
C THR A 64 -5.53 15.69 16.88
N ILE A 65 -5.30 15.71 15.57
CA ILE A 65 -5.15 14.47 14.78
C ILE A 65 -3.66 14.11 14.72
N PRO A 66 -3.25 12.91 15.14
CA PRO A 66 -1.86 12.47 15.00
C PRO A 66 -1.49 12.38 13.52
N LEU A 67 -0.33 12.93 13.18
CA LEU A 67 0.22 12.93 11.83
C LEU A 67 1.55 12.17 11.82
N ALA A 68 1.55 11.00 11.18
CA ALA A 68 2.77 10.25 10.94
C ALA A 68 3.63 10.97 9.91
N LEU A 69 4.92 11.16 10.21
CA LEU A 69 5.91 11.69 9.26
C LEU A 69 6.72 10.51 8.67
N ASP A 70 6.02 9.63 7.96
CA ASP A 70 6.50 8.33 7.48
C ASP A 70 7.11 8.38 6.07
N ARG A 71 7.07 9.54 5.41
CA ARG A 71 7.64 9.72 4.06
C ARG A 71 8.83 10.65 4.10
N GLU A 72 9.80 10.43 3.23
CA GLU A 72 10.93 11.33 3.01
C GLU A 72 10.84 11.97 1.63
N ASN A 73 11.36 13.19 1.51
CA ASN A 73 11.51 13.82 0.20
C ASN A 73 12.72 13.21 -0.53
N SER A 74 12.78 13.36 -1.86
CA SER A 74 13.84 12.75 -2.69
C SER A 74 15.27 13.19 -2.34
N SER A 75 15.43 14.29 -1.61
CA SER A 75 16.75 14.74 -1.14
C SER A 75 17.14 14.22 0.26
N GLY A 76 16.30 13.41 0.91
CA GLY A 76 16.50 12.91 2.27
C GLY A 76 16.67 14.03 3.32
N THR A 77 16.20 15.24 3.01
CA THR A 77 16.39 16.43 3.87
C THR A 77 15.18 16.67 4.77
N PHE A 78 14.01 16.25 4.29
CA PHE A 78 12.74 16.41 4.96
C PHE A 78 12.03 15.08 5.05
N ARG A 79 11.37 14.86 6.18
CA ARG A 79 10.27 13.92 6.28
C ARG A 79 8.95 14.67 6.29
N TYR A 80 7.87 14.04 5.85
CA TYR A 80 6.57 14.66 5.79
C TYR A 80 5.43 13.67 5.98
N GLY A 81 4.28 14.21 6.36
CA GLY A 81 3.00 13.51 6.44
C GLY A 81 1.91 14.35 5.79
N ASP A 82 0.93 13.66 5.19
CA ASP A 82 -0.22 14.27 4.53
C ASP A 82 -1.50 14.03 5.33
N ILE A 83 -2.39 15.03 5.38
CA ILE A 83 -3.71 14.92 6.02
C ILE A 83 -4.74 15.77 5.30
N SER A 84 -5.97 15.27 5.19
CA SER A 84 -7.11 16.04 4.69
C SER A 84 -7.94 16.54 5.86
N LEU A 85 -8.24 17.83 5.88
CA LEU A 85 -9.04 18.48 6.91
C LEU A 85 -10.28 19.12 6.30
N GLU A 86 -11.43 18.86 6.91
CA GLU A 86 -12.66 19.61 6.67
C GLU A 86 -12.58 20.94 7.41
N VAL A 87 -12.40 22.03 6.67
CA VAL A 87 -12.33 23.38 7.25
C VAL A 87 -13.69 24.06 7.13
N PRO A 88 -14.35 24.44 8.23
CA PRO A 88 -15.57 25.21 8.18
C PRO A 88 -15.31 26.60 7.59
N LEU A 89 -16.15 27.02 6.66
CA LEU A 89 -16.13 28.34 6.07
C LEU A 89 -16.85 29.34 7.00
N ALA A 90 -16.47 30.61 6.95
CA ALA A 90 -17.04 31.67 7.79
C ALA A 90 -18.57 31.82 7.65
N SER A 91 -19.17 31.29 6.58
CA SER A 91 -20.62 31.24 6.36
C SER A 91 -21.36 30.20 7.22
N GLY A 92 -20.65 29.45 8.06
CA GLY A 92 -21.20 28.67 9.18
C GLY A 92 -21.81 27.31 8.83
N ASN A 93 -22.17 27.07 7.56
CA ASN A 93 -22.80 25.82 7.12
C ASN A 93 -22.07 25.10 5.97
N LEU A 94 -20.95 25.65 5.49
CA LEU A 94 -20.16 25.04 4.43
C LEU A 94 -18.81 24.62 5.01
N THR A 95 -18.34 23.44 4.63
CA THR A 95 -16.95 23.02 4.84
C THR A 95 -16.25 22.95 3.48
N THR A 96 -14.93 23.06 3.49
CA THR A 96 -14.09 22.75 2.35
C THR A 96 -12.99 21.80 2.77
N THR A 97 -12.66 20.84 1.92
CA THR A 97 -11.57 19.90 2.18
C THR A 97 -10.25 20.55 1.76
N VAL A 98 -9.35 20.71 2.72
CA VAL A 98 -7.98 21.17 2.49
C VAL A 98 -7.03 20.00 2.73
N GLU A 99 -6.17 19.73 1.76
CA GLU A 99 -5.06 18.80 1.95
C GLU A 99 -3.86 19.57 2.50
N LEU A 100 -3.35 19.11 3.64
CA LEU A 100 -2.17 19.64 4.29
C LEU A 100 -1.02 18.65 4.21
N ARG A 101 0.17 19.20 4.06
CA ARG A 101 1.43 18.49 4.22
C ARG A 101 2.28 19.19 5.26
N VAL A 102 2.67 18.47 6.30
CA VAL A 102 3.60 18.97 7.30
C VAL A 102 4.96 18.36 7.02
N TRP A 103 5.95 19.22 6.80
CA TRP A 103 7.34 18.85 6.58
C TRP A 103 8.14 19.09 7.86
N GLN A 104 9.03 18.17 8.20
CA GLN A 104 10.01 18.32 9.25
C GLN A 104 11.40 18.06 8.69
N ARG A 105 12.34 18.95 8.99
CA ARG A 105 13.74 18.75 8.58
C ARG A 105 14.41 17.67 9.42
N ILE A 106 15.05 16.69 8.77
CA ILE A 106 15.63 15.51 9.45
C ILE A 106 16.78 15.88 10.38
N GLY A 107 17.60 16.88 10.01
CA GLY A 107 18.72 17.36 10.84
C GLY A 107 18.37 18.44 11.87
N ASP A 108 17.15 18.96 11.85
CA ASP A 108 16.66 19.96 12.81
C ASP A 108 15.15 19.80 13.00
N PRO A 109 14.72 18.92 13.92
CA PRO A 109 13.30 18.59 14.11
C PRO A 109 12.42 19.78 14.52
N LEU A 110 13.01 20.92 14.88
CA LEU A 110 12.29 22.16 15.20
C LEU A 110 11.95 22.99 13.96
N GLN A 111 12.56 22.69 12.81
CA GLN A 111 12.22 23.30 11.53
C GLN A 111 11.06 22.55 10.89
N ILE A 112 9.85 22.99 11.24
CA ILE A 112 8.60 22.54 10.62
C ILE A 112 8.17 23.52 9.54
N TYR A 113 7.64 22.98 8.45
CA TYR A 113 7.00 23.74 7.38
C TYR A 113 5.64 23.15 7.08
N VAL A 114 4.70 24.00 6.67
CA VAL A 114 3.37 23.55 6.25
C VAL A 114 3.14 23.90 4.78
N SER A 115 2.50 23.01 4.05
CA SER A 115 1.99 23.24 2.70
C SER A 115 0.53 22.84 2.66
N ALA A 116 -0.24 23.50 1.80
CA ALA A 116 -1.67 23.23 1.67
C ALA A 116 -2.12 23.33 0.23
N ARG A 117 -3.14 22.55 -0.13
CA ARG A 117 -3.82 22.63 -1.43
C ARG A 117 -5.30 22.25 -1.32
N HIS A 118 -6.08 22.63 -2.32
CA HIS A 118 -7.43 22.12 -2.53
C HIS A 118 -7.39 20.68 -3.09
N GLU A 119 -8.43 19.86 -2.87
CA GLU A 119 -8.49 18.42 -3.21
C GLU A 119 -8.17 18.09 -4.69
N ALA A 120 -8.34 19.04 -5.61
CA ALA A 120 -8.02 18.89 -7.04
C ALA A 120 -6.86 19.78 -7.53
N GLY A 121 -6.17 20.47 -6.62
CA GLY A 121 -5.06 21.36 -6.94
C GLY A 121 -3.73 20.62 -7.12
N SER A 122 -2.83 21.19 -7.91
CA SER A 122 -1.41 20.89 -7.73
C SER A 122 -0.98 21.36 -6.33
N TRP A 123 0.07 20.76 -5.75
CA TRP A 123 0.78 21.34 -4.61
C TRP A 123 1.46 22.64 -5.06
N ASN A 124 0.67 23.67 -5.37
CA ASN A 124 1.16 25.03 -5.49
C ASN A 124 1.18 25.57 -4.07
N THR A 125 2.40 25.76 -3.59
CA THR A 125 2.70 26.24 -2.26
C THR A 125 1.94 27.53 -2.00
N LEU A 126 0.98 27.50 -1.08
CA LEU A 126 0.51 28.67 -0.34
C LEU A 126 1.62 29.23 0.59
N GLY A 127 2.86 29.25 0.10
CA GLY A 127 4.10 29.42 0.86
C GLY A 127 4.51 28.14 1.59
N THR A 128 5.78 27.74 1.47
CA THR A 128 6.40 26.86 2.46
C THR A 128 6.63 27.75 3.68
N ILE A 129 5.62 27.86 4.56
CA ILE A 129 5.71 28.77 5.70
C ILE A 129 6.53 28.06 6.78
N PRO A 130 7.72 28.57 7.16
CA PRO A 130 8.41 28.07 8.33
C PRO A 130 7.53 28.34 9.53
N LEU A 131 7.18 27.29 10.27
CA LEU A 131 6.31 27.37 11.41
C LEU A 131 7.17 27.36 12.68
N PRO A 132 7.37 28.51 13.35
CA PRO A 132 8.11 28.53 14.60
C PRO A 132 7.31 27.77 15.66
N LEU A 133 7.92 26.73 16.24
CA LEU A 133 7.37 26.02 17.38
C LEU A 133 7.82 26.68 18.69
N ASP A 134 7.56 27.97 18.82
CA ASP A 134 8.06 28.82 19.90
C ASP A 134 7.11 28.93 21.10
N GLN A 135 5.91 28.37 21.00
CA GLN A 135 4.94 28.32 22.09
C GLN A 135 4.94 26.96 22.76
N GLU A 136 4.88 26.94 24.09
CA GLU A 136 4.74 25.71 24.88
C GLU A 136 3.38 25.66 25.58
N THR A 137 2.84 24.46 25.68
CA THR A 137 1.67 24.19 26.52
C THR A 137 2.01 24.34 27.99
N LYS A 138 1.03 24.70 28.82
CA LYS A 138 1.22 24.86 30.28
C LYS A 138 1.79 23.61 30.97
N SER A 139 1.54 22.43 30.42
CA SER A 139 2.06 21.16 30.94
C SER A 139 3.52 20.88 30.52
N GLY A 140 4.08 21.66 29.59
CA GLY A 140 5.39 21.40 28.98
C GLY A 140 5.42 20.12 28.14
N THR A 141 4.26 19.54 27.79
CA THR A 141 4.19 18.28 27.03
C THR A 141 4.36 18.52 25.54
N PHE A 142 3.79 19.61 25.05
CA PHE A 142 3.80 20.01 23.66
C PHE A 142 4.35 21.41 23.48
N ARG A 143 5.04 21.60 22.36
CA ARG A 143 5.26 22.89 21.73
C ARG A 143 4.38 23.00 20.49
N TYR A 144 4.05 24.21 20.07
CA TYR A 144 3.22 24.42 18.89
C TYR A 144 3.55 25.74 18.19
N GLY A 145 3.15 25.81 16.92
CA GLY A 145 3.16 27.03 16.13
C GLY A 145 1.83 27.18 15.40
N ASP A 146 1.41 28.42 15.21
CA ASP A 146 0.16 28.79 14.52
C ASP A 146 0.47 29.44 13.17
N THR A 147 -0.35 29.15 12.17
CA THR A 147 -0.31 29.83 10.88
C THR A 147 -1.70 29.99 10.30
N SER A 148 -1.88 30.96 9.42
CA SER A 148 -3.13 31.19 8.70
C SER A 148 -2.91 30.87 7.23
N LEU A 149 -3.83 30.10 6.65
CA LEU A 149 -3.83 29.76 5.25
C LEU A 149 -5.03 30.40 4.57
N GLU A 150 -4.77 31.12 3.49
CA GLU A 150 -5.83 31.53 2.57
C GLU A 150 -6.13 30.38 1.62
N VAL A 151 -7.32 29.79 1.76
CA VAL A 151 -7.82 28.73 0.91
C VAL A 151 -8.67 29.38 -0.17
N PRO A 152 -8.26 29.34 -1.45
CA PRO A 152 -9.12 29.82 -2.52
C PRO A 152 -10.37 28.94 -2.57
N LEU A 153 -11.55 29.55 -2.40
CA LEU A 153 -12.80 28.87 -2.67
C LEU A 153 -12.95 28.82 -4.17
N LEU A 154 -13.16 27.62 -4.72
CA LEU A 154 -13.49 27.48 -6.13
C LEU A 154 -14.73 28.33 -6.40
N SER A 155 -14.60 29.29 -7.32
CA SER A 155 -15.67 30.16 -7.79
C SER A 155 -16.67 29.38 -8.64
N GLY A 156 -17.35 28.42 -8.02
CA GLY A 156 -18.56 27.77 -8.52
C GLY A 156 -19.70 28.16 -7.60
N GLU A 157 -20.86 28.51 -8.17
CA GLU A 157 -22.10 28.76 -7.41
C GLU A 157 -22.28 27.73 -6.28
N PRO A 158 -22.69 28.15 -5.06
CA PRO A 158 -23.25 27.18 -4.13
C PRO A 158 -24.40 26.52 -4.86
N SER A 159 -24.30 25.21 -5.11
CA SER A 159 -25.39 24.47 -5.72
C SER A 159 -26.64 24.77 -4.91
N GLN A 160 -27.64 25.45 -5.51
CA GLN A 160 -28.98 25.47 -4.94
C GLN A 160 -29.33 24.01 -4.60
N PRO A 161 -29.90 23.72 -3.41
CA PRO A 161 -30.46 22.39 -3.19
C PRO A 161 -31.39 22.13 -4.38
N PRO A 162 -31.18 21.05 -5.14
CA PRO A 162 -31.86 20.89 -6.42
C PRO A 162 -33.36 20.97 -6.15
N ALA A 163 -34.04 21.88 -6.87
CA ALA A 163 -35.47 21.71 -7.08
C ALA A 163 -35.66 20.27 -7.55
N ALA A 164 -36.63 19.55 -6.97
CA ALA A 164 -36.89 18.13 -7.25
C ALA A 164 -36.82 17.84 -8.76
N VAL A 165 -35.67 17.36 -9.20
CA VAL A 165 -35.37 16.84 -10.52
C VAL A 165 -34.98 15.38 -10.28
N ALA A 166 -35.50 14.53 -11.15
CA ALA A 166 -35.55 13.08 -11.03
C ALA A 166 -34.23 12.44 -10.57
N GLU A 167 -34.39 11.33 -9.84
CA GLU A 167 -33.33 10.43 -9.36
C GLU A 167 -32.17 10.29 -10.37
N PRO A 168 -30.90 10.33 -9.92
CA PRO A 168 -29.77 10.03 -10.78
C PRO A 168 -29.83 8.56 -11.20
N THR A 169 -30.17 8.30 -12.46
CA THR A 169 -30.36 6.95 -13.02
C THR A 169 -29.06 6.26 -13.47
N ALA A 170 -27.97 6.38 -12.72
CA ALA A 170 -26.82 5.49 -12.91
C ALA A 170 -25.91 5.49 -11.67
N SER A 171 -26.24 4.61 -10.73
CA SER A 171 -25.21 3.91 -9.93
C SER A 171 -24.14 3.34 -10.87
N PRO A 172 -22.87 3.17 -10.46
CA PRO A 172 -21.97 2.26 -11.21
C PRO A 172 -22.74 0.97 -11.50
N ASP A 173 -22.62 0.44 -12.72
CA ASP A 173 -23.23 -0.85 -13.12
C ASP A 173 -22.59 -1.96 -12.27
N VAL A 174 -23.08 -2.11 -11.05
CA VAL A 174 -22.79 -3.24 -10.18
C VAL A 174 -23.55 -4.40 -10.77
N THR A 175 -22.86 -5.22 -11.55
CA THR A 175 -23.45 -6.47 -12.02
C THR A 175 -23.39 -7.47 -10.88
N THR A 176 -24.43 -7.46 -10.04
CA THR A 176 -24.63 -8.46 -9.00
C THR A 176 -25.13 -9.73 -9.63
N ILE A 177 -24.34 -10.81 -9.58
CA ILE A 177 -24.74 -12.11 -10.09
C ILE A 177 -24.82 -13.07 -8.92
N HIS A 178 -26.06 -13.33 -8.52
CA HIS A 178 -26.37 -14.41 -7.59
C HIS A 178 -26.22 -15.73 -8.34
N VAL A 179 -25.41 -16.65 -7.82
CA VAL A 179 -25.35 -18.02 -8.33
C VAL A 179 -26.35 -18.85 -7.54
N PRO A 180 -27.47 -19.31 -8.14
CA PRO A 180 -28.41 -20.18 -7.47
C PRO A 180 -27.93 -21.62 -7.60
N ARG A 181 -27.01 -22.02 -6.71
CA ARG A 181 -26.78 -23.43 -6.32
C ARG A 181 -26.52 -23.44 -4.82
N GLY A 182 -26.81 -24.55 -4.16
CA GLY A 182 -26.86 -24.71 -2.69
C GLY A 182 -25.55 -24.46 -1.92
N ASP A 183 -24.61 -23.71 -2.49
CA ASP A 183 -23.23 -23.55 -2.04
C ASP A 183 -22.90 -22.09 -1.64
N GLY A 184 -23.87 -21.16 -1.70
CA GLY A 184 -23.79 -19.84 -1.03
C GLY A 184 -22.92 -18.75 -1.67
N ILE A 185 -22.15 -19.00 -2.74
CA ILE A 185 -21.21 -18.00 -3.28
C ILE A 185 -21.88 -17.07 -4.31
N SER A 186 -21.76 -15.75 -4.13
CA SER A 186 -22.17 -14.70 -5.08
C SER A 186 -20.94 -13.95 -5.63
N LEU A 187 -20.92 -13.70 -6.93
CA LEU A 187 -19.82 -12.96 -7.59
C LEU A 187 -20.36 -11.65 -8.13
N VAL A 188 -19.77 -10.54 -7.70
CA VAL A 188 -20.21 -9.18 -8.03
C VAL A 188 -19.06 -8.43 -8.67
N PHE A 189 -19.23 -8.06 -9.92
CA PHE A 189 -18.24 -7.28 -10.65
C PHE A 189 -18.57 -5.81 -10.49
N VAL A 190 -17.63 -5.02 -9.95
CA VAL A 190 -17.80 -3.58 -9.72
C VAL A 190 -16.86 -2.84 -10.66
N GLY A 191 -17.41 -2.19 -11.67
CA GLY A 191 -16.64 -1.39 -12.62
C GLY A 191 -17.51 -0.43 -13.42
N SER A 192 -17.05 0.80 -13.60
CA SER A 192 -17.73 1.83 -14.39
C SER A 192 -17.42 1.66 -15.88
N GLY A 193 -18.24 0.88 -16.58
CA GLY A 193 -18.24 0.78 -18.04
C GLY A 193 -17.27 -0.26 -18.63
N PRO A 194 -17.28 -0.44 -19.98
CA PRO A 194 -16.30 -1.29 -20.65
C PRO A 194 -14.91 -0.75 -20.29
N PRO A 195 -14.03 -1.56 -19.70
CA PRO A 195 -12.75 -1.06 -19.23
C PRO A 195 -12.03 -0.40 -20.41
N ALA A 196 -11.37 0.73 -20.17
CA ALA A 196 -10.33 1.19 -21.07
C ALA A 196 -9.19 0.15 -21.01
N CYS A 197 -9.37 -0.95 -21.73
CA CYS A 197 -8.46 -2.09 -21.73
C CYS A 197 -7.20 -1.67 -22.47
N VAL A 198 -6.17 -1.33 -21.71
CA VAL A 198 -4.81 -1.19 -22.24
C VAL A 198 -4.41 -2.58 -22.75
N GLY A 199 -4.40 -2.76 -24.08
CA GLY A 199 -4.10 -4.04 -24.73
C GLY A 199 -5.28 -4.88 -25.24
N SER A 200 -6.47 -4.30 -25.47
CA SER A 200 -7.57 -5.05 -26.09
C SER A 200 -7.23 -5.54 -27.50
N SER A 201 -7.47 -6.83 -27.74
CA SER A 201 -7.60 -7.39 -29.10
C SER A 201 -9.00 -7.94 -29.27
N ARG A 202 -9.58 -7.72 -30.45
CA ARG A 202 -10.94 -8.13 -30.78
C ARG A 202 -10.88 -9.56 -31.33
N ILE A 203 -11.53 -10.50 -30.64
CA ILE A 203 -11.68 -11.87 -31.13
C ILE A 203 -13.09 -12.00 -31.71
N GLY A 204 -13.23 -11.95 -33.03
CA GLY A 204 -14.50 -12.24 -33.71
C GLY A 204 -15.69 -11.36 -33.28
N ASP A 205 -16.89 -11.94 -33.32
CA ASP A 205 -18.24 -11.34 -33.32
C ASP A 205 -18.64 -10.51 -32.07
N GLY A 206 -17.81 -9.54 -31.68
CA GLY A 206 -18.14 -8.56 -30.63
C GLY A 206 -17.64 -8.91 -29.23
N GLU A 207 -16.83 -9.96 -29.07
CA GLU A 207 -16.24 -10.33 -27.79
C GLU A 207 -14.92 -9.58 -27.56
N TRP A 208 -14.79 -8.97 -26.38
CA TRP A 208 -13.61 -8.22 -25.97
C TRP A 208 -12.82 -9.06 -24.96
N THR A 209 -11.55 -9.36 -25.26
CA THR A 209 -10.60 -9.80 -24.24
C THR A 209 -9.99 -8.59 -23.58
N CYS A 210 -10.07 -8.52 -22.25
CA CYS A 210 -9.54 -7.41 -21.46
C CYS A 210 -8.65 -7.95 -20.35
N GLY A 211 -7.34 -7.66 -20.43
CA GLY A 211 -6.35 -8.00 -19.40
C GLY A 211 -5.39 -9.12 -19.79
N GLU A 212 -4.28 -9.16 -19.06
CA GLU A 212 -3.08 -10.02 -19.24
C GLU A 212 -3.36 -11.53 -19.19
N TRP A 213 -4.56 -11.95 -18.79
CA TRP A 213 -4.95 -13.36 -18.62
C TRP A 213 -5.37 -14.06 -19.92
N GLY A 214 -5.69 -13.30 -20.97
CA GLY A 214 -6.26 -13.87 -22.19
C GLY A 214 -7.64 -14.51 -22.04
N LEU A 215 -8.33 -14.30 -20.90
CA LEU A 215 -9.65 -14.86 -20.62
C LEU A 215 -10.78 -13.82 -20.83
N SER A 216 -11.90 -14.28 -21.41
CA SER A 216 -13.17 -13.55 -21.44
C SER A 216 -13.72 -13.30 -20.03
N HIS A 217 -14.71 -12.40 -19.90
CA HIS A 217 -15.43 -12.21 -18.62
C HIS A 217 -16.09 -13.50 -18.13
N ALA A 218 -16.65 -14.31 -19.03
CA ALA A 218 -17.30 -15.57 -18.70
C ALA A 218 -16.30 -16.63 -18.21
N GLU A 219 -15.15 -16.73 -18.88
CA GLU A 219 -14.07 -17.63 -18.47
C GLU A 219 -13.49 -17.24 -17.11
N ARG A 220 -13.22 -15.94 -16.88
CA ARG A 220 -12.78 -15.45 -15.56
C ARG A 220 -13.79 -15.78 -14.48
N ARG A 221 -15.07 -15.52 -14.71
CA ARG A 221 -16.12 -15.87 -13.75
C ARG A 221 -16.13 -17.37 -13.44
N THR A 222 -16.04 -18.20 -14.48
CA THR A 222 -16.01 -19.65 -14.34
C THR A 222 -14.79 -20.11 -13.54
N PHE A 223 -13.61 -19.56 -13.85
CA PHE A 223 -12.38 -19.80 -13.11
C PHE A 223 -12.51 -19.41 -11.64
N LEU A 224 -12.88 -18.15 -11.35
CA LEU A 224 -12.99 -17.64 -9.98
C LEU A 224 -14.02 -18.41 -9.16
N THR A 225 -15.15 -18.79 -9.76
CA THR A 225 -16.18 -19.60 -9.09
C THR A 225 -15.65 -21.00 -8.77
N ALA A 226 -15.00 -21.65 -9.73
CA ALA A 226 -14.43 -22.98 -9.54
C ALA A 226 -13.29 -22.97 -8.51
N GLU A 227 -12.45 -21.94 -8.53
CA GLU A 227 -11.35 -21.79 -7.59
C GLU A 227 -11.85 -21.52 -6.17
N MET A 228 -12.85 -20.65 -6.01
CA MET A 228 -13.45 -20.38 -4.70
C MET A 228 -14.11 -21.62 -4.09
N ALA A 229 -14.74 -22.46 -4.92
CA ALA A 229 -15.27 -23.74 -4.45
C ALA A 229 -14.16 -24.69 -3.92
N LYS A 230 -12.99 -24.72 -4.56
CA LYS A 230 -11.84 -25.50 -4.07
C LYS A 230 -11.28 -24.95 -2.77
N ILE A 231 -11.15 -23.63 -2.68
CA ILE A 231 -10.67 -22.94 -1.47
C ILE A 231 -11.61 -23.22 -0.29
N ALA A 232 -12.92 -23.05 -0.49
CA ALA A 232 -13.92 -23.35 0.53
C ALA A 232 -13.87 -24.82 0.98
N ALA A 233 -13.77 -25.76 0.03
CA ALA A 233 -13.63 -27.19 0.33
C ALA A 233 -12.34 -27.49 1.11
N PHE A 234 -11.21 -26.88 0.72
CA PHE A 234 -9.93 -27.04 1.41
C PHE A 234 -10.03 -26.64 2.89
N PHE A 235 -10.58 -25.45 3.20
CA PHE A 235 -10.70 -25.00 4.58
C PHE A 235 -11.72 -25.83 5.38
N ALA A 236 -12.80 -26.29 4.74
CA ALA A 236 -13.78 -27.17 5.37
C ALA A 236 -13.16 -28.54 5.73
N ASP A 237 -12.45 -29.17 4.78
CA ASP A 237 -11.84 -30.48 4.98
C ASP A 237 -10.68 -30.43 5.97
N ARG A 238 -9.84 -29.40 5.90
CA ARG A 238 -8.63 -29.28 6.73
C ARG A 238 -8.92 -28.85 8.16
N PHE A 239 -9.85 -27.93 8.37
CA PHE A 239 -10.07 -27.29 9.68
C PHE A 239 -11.47 -27.48 10.26
N GLY A 240 -12.36 -28.21 9.56
CA GLY A 240 -13.75 -28.38 9.97
C GLY A 240 -14.52 -27.05 10.01
N VAL A 241 -14.14 -26.08 9.17
CA VAL A 241 -14.81 -24.77 9.11
C VAL A 241 -15.83 -24.82 7.98
N ALA A 242 -17.12 -24.79 8.31
CA ALA A 242 -18.14 -24.67 7.29
C ALA A 242 -17.99 -23.33 6.55
N PRO A 243 -18.14 -23.30 5.23
CA PRO A 243 -18.14 -22.03 4.50
C PRO A 243 -19.28 -21.15 5.02
N PRO A 244 -19.07 -19.82 5.09
CA PRO A 244 -20.15 -18.88 5.37
C PRO A 244 -21.31 -19.10 4.40
N ALA A 245 -22.54 -18.90 4.87
CA ALA A 245 -23.74 -19.10 4.05
C ALA A 245 -23.75 -18.22 2.79
N GLN A 246 -23.06 -17.08 2.84
CA GLN A 246 -22.90 -16.17 1.71
C GLN A 246 -21.47 -15.63 1.67
N VAL A 247 -20.82 -15.77 0.51
CA VAL A 247 -19.55 -15.11 0.20
C VAL A 247 -19.72 -14.29 -1.06
N THR A 248 -19.46 -12.99 -0.98
CA THR A 248 -19.55 -12.03 -2.08
C THR A 248 -18.15 -11.67 -2.54
N VAL A 249 -17.78 -12.01 -3.77
CA VAL A 249 -16.49 -11.61 -4.33
C VAL A 249 -16.67 -10.34 -5.15
N LEU A 250 -16.08 -9.24 -4.68
CA LEU A 250 -16.00 -7.94 -5.35
C LEU A 250 -14.69 -7.82 -6.11
N LEU A 251 -14.77 -7.69 -7.43
CA LEU A 251 -13.60 -7.48 -8.27
C LEU A 251 -13.45 -6.01 -8.62
N ASP A 252 -12.42 -5.37 -8.08
CA ASP A 252 -11.99 -4.04 -8.48
C ASP A 252 -10.83 -4.15 -9.47
N ILE A 253 -11.16 -4.00 -10.76
CA ILE A 253 -10.18 -4.11 -11.85
C ILE A 253 -9.41 -2.79 -12.04
N SER A 254 -9.91 -1.66 -11.52
CA SER A 254 -9.24 -0.37 -11.66
C SER A 254 -8.37 0.00 -10.46
N GLY A 255 -8.46 -0.75 -9.36
CA GLY A 255 -7.82 -0.44 -8.08
C GLY A 255 -8.35 0.84 -7.41
N SER A 256 -9.30 1.52 -8.04
CA SER A 256 -9.83 2.80 -7.56
C SER A 256 -10.93 2.62 -6.52
N PHE A 257 -11.71 1.54 -6.62
CA PHE A 257 -12.79 1.25 -5.69
C PHE A 257 -12.24 0.80 -4.34
N VAL A 258 -11.23 -0.06 -4.34
CA VAL A 258 -10.49 -0.51 -3.16
C VAL A 258 -9.86 0.68 -2.45
N ASN A 259 -9.16 1.55 -3.18
CA ASN A 259 -8.59 2.76 -2.59
C ASN A 259 -9.64 3.70 -1.99
N GLN A 260 -10.82 3.84 -2.60
CA GLN A 260 -11.92 4.64 -2.05
C GLN A 260 -12.53 3.98 -0.79
N ALA A 261 -12.74 2.67 -0.82
CA ALA A 261 -13.27 1.89 0.30
C ALA A 261 -12.36 1.98 1.53
N PHE A 262 -11.06 1.75 1.35
CA PHE A 262 -10.10 1.78 2.46
C PHE A 262 -9.75 3.19 2.95
N SER A 263 -9.86 4.21 2.10
CA SER A 263 -9.62 5.61 2.51
C SER A 263 -10.82 6.26 3.21
N GLY A 264 -11.95 5.56 3.33
CA GLY A 264 -13.19 6.11 3.89
C GLY A 264 -13.80 7.22 3.03
N ARG A 265 -13.37 7.38 1.77
CA ARG A 265 -13.87 8.42 0.87
C ARG A 265 -14.95 7.87 -0.06
N GLY A 266 -16.12 8.50 -0.04
CA GLY A 266 -17.06 8.48 -1.17
C GLY A 266 -17.95 7.26 -1.33
N LEU A 267 -17.85 6.24 -0.47
CA LEU A 267 -18.89 5.23 -0.37
C LEU A 267 -20.01 5.74 0.54
N SER A 268 -21.23 5.84 0.02
CA SER A 268 -22.40 6.02 0.87
C SER A 268 -22.40 4.93 1.95
N GLU A 269 -22.76 5.26 3.19
CA GLU A 269 -22.77 4.31 4.34
C GLU A 269 -23.24 2.87 4.02
N PRO A 270 -24.24 2.61 3.16
CA PRO A 270 -24.62 1.25 2.77
C PRO A 270 -23.50 0.40 2.14
N ALA A 271 -22.53 0.99 1.46
CA ALA A 271 -21.41 0.26 0.85
C ALA A 271 -20.29 -0.02 1.86
N ALA A 272 -20.10 0.84 2.86
CA ALA A 272 -19.20 0.57 3.99
C ALA A 272 -19.77 -0.51 4.93
N GLU A 273 -21.08 -0.49 5.19
CA GLU A 273 -21.80 -1.55 5.92
C GLU A 273 -21.87 -2.87 5.11
N GLY A 274 -21.83 -2.79 3.78
CA GLY A 274 -21.81 -3.93 2.85
C GLY A 274 -20.52 -4.76 2.87
N PHE A 275 -19.40 -4.20 3.37
CA PHE A 275 -18.17 -4.96 3.67
C PHE A 275 -18.29 -5.78 4.97
N SER A 276 -19.51 -6.16 5.31
CA SER A 276 -19.88 -7.19 6.28
C SER A 276 -19.07 -8.49 6.14
N SER A 277 -19.18 -9.36 7.15
CA SER A 277 -18.53 -10.65 7.42
C SER A 277 -18.63 -11.73 6.32
N GLY A 278 -18.95 -11.37 5.08
CA GLY A 278 -19.13 -12.24 3.93
C GLY A 278 -18.59 -11.68 2.62
N SER A 279 -17.84 -10.57 2.59
CA SER A 279 -17.37 -9.97 1.33
C SER A 279 -15.85 -10.11 1.17
N ILE A 280 -15.41 -10.63 0.03
CA ILE A 280 -14.02 -10.63 -0.46
C ILE A 280 -13.87 -9.45 -1.40
N ILE A 281 -12.85 -8.62 -1.21
CA ILE A 281 -12.50 -7.57 -2.18
C ILE A 281 -11.17 -7.95 -2.80
N MET A 282 -11.13 -8.06 -4.13
CA MET A 282 -9.88 -8.22 -4.85
C MET A 282 -9.60 -7.00 -5.71
N ALA A 283 -8.49 -6.33 -5.44
CA ALA A 283 -7.90 -5.36 -6.34
C ALA A 283 -7.05 -6.10 -7.37
N PHE A 284 -7.48 -6.11 -8.64
CA PHE A 284 -6.62 -6.56 -9.73
C PHE A 284 -5.75 -5.40 -10.19
N GLY A 285 -4.64 -5.19 -9.48
CA GLY A 285 -3.50 -4.44 -9.99
C GLY A 285 -2.68 -5.28 -10.96
N VAL A 286 -2.25 -4.66 -12.05
CA VAL A 286 -1.36 -5.13 -13.12
C VAL A 286 -0.33 -6.18 -12.64
N GLY A 287 -0.31 -7.37 -13.26
CA GLY A 287 0.75 -8.38 -13.03
C GLY A 287 0.36 -9.72 -12.38
N ALA A 288 -0.92 -9.99 -12.11
CA ALA A 288 -1.37 -11.34 -11.73
C ALA A 288 -1.41 -12.27 -12.95
N ASP A 289 -0.27 -12.48 -13.62
CA ASP A 289 -0.19 -13.12 -14.94
C ASP A 289 -0.41 -14.65 -14.92
N SER A 290 -0.65 -15.23 -13.74
CA SER A 290 -0.91 -16.65 -13.60
C SER A 290 -2.12 -16.94 -12.71
N GLY A 291 -2.92 -17.93 -13.11
CA GLY A 291 -4.03 -18.41 -12.29
C GLY A 291 -3.60 -18.88 -10.89
N ALA A 292 -2.32 -19.22 -10.70
CA ALA A 292 -1.76 -19.58 -9.40
C ALA A 292 -1.65 -18.36 -8.45
N ILE A 293 -1.17 -17.21 -8.93
CA ILE A 293 -1.11 -15.97 -8.14
C ILE A 293 -2.53 -15.60 -7.68
N ALA A 294 -3.49 -15.67 -8.59
CA ALA A 294 -4.87 -15.37 -8.25
C ALA A 294 -5.49 -16.37 -7.28
N ALA A 295 -5.13 -17.64 -7.36
CA ALA A 295 -5.58 -18.66 -6.42
C ALA A 295 -5.04 -18.38 -5.00
N GLY A 296 -3.78 -17.97 -4.87
CA GLY A 296 -3.20 -17.54 -3.59
C GLY A 296 -3.92 -16.31 -3.01
N ILE A 297 -4.10 -15.26 -3.81
CA ILE A 297 -4.84 -14.06 -3.38
C ILE A 297 -6.29 -14.40 -2.98
N LEU A 298 -6.98 -15.22 -3.76
CA LEU A 298 -8.34 -15.68 -3.42
C LEU A 298 -8.37 -16.43 -2.08
N ALA A 299 -7.38 -17.27 -1.81
CA ALA A 299 -7.31 -18.03 -0.56
C ALA A 299 -7.02 -17.11 0.63
N HIS A 300 -6.11 -16.14 0.47
CA HIS A 300 -5.83 -15.07 1.45
C HIS A 300 -7.11 -14.31 1.82
N GLU A 301 -7.81 -13.77 0.81
CA GLU A 301 -9.01 -12.98 1.04
C GLU A 301 -10.18 -13.81 1.59
N TYR A 302 -10.32 -15.06 1.15
CA TYR A 302 -11.31 -15.97 1.71
C TYR A 302 -11.03 -16.26 3.19
N TYR A 303 -9.76 -16.34 3.57
CA TYR A 303 -9.40 -16.54 4.98
C TYR A 303 -9.86 -15.36 5.84
N HIS A 304 -9.80 -14.11 5.35
CA HIS A 304 -10.40 -12.99 6.07
C HIS A 304 -11.91 -13.19 6.32
N VAL A 305 -12.65 -13.67 5.33
CA VAL A 305 -14.08 -14.00 5.54
C VAL A 305 -14.24 -15.07 6.63
N LEU A 306 -13.36 -16.08 6.68
CA LEU A 306 -13.37 -17.05 7.77
C LEU A 306 -13.04 -16.42 9.12
N GLN A 307 -12.07 -15.50 9.21
CA GLN A 307 -11.75 -14.79 10.45
C GLN A 307 -12.98 -14.05 10.98
N PHE A 308 -13.69 -13.32 10.10
CA PHE A 308 -14.95 -12.64 10.46
C PHE A 308 -16.04 -13.62 10.91
N HIS A 309 -16.19 -14.73 10.19
CA HIS A 309 -17.19 -15.74 10.52
C HIS A 309 -16.90 -16.43 11.86
N LEU A 310 -15.64 -16.81 12.09
CA LEU A 310 -15.20 -17.55 13.27
C LEU A 310 -15.15 -16.70 14.53
N ALA A 311 -14.88 -15.39 14.40
CA ALA A 311 -14.85 -14.45 15.52
C ALA A 311 -16.23 -13.84 15.85
N GLU A 312 -17.29 -14.23 15.13
CA GLU A 312 -18.64 -13.64 15.23
C GLU A 312 -18.66 -12.10 15.11
N GLY A 313 -17.73 -11.53 14.34
CA GLY A 313 -17.53 -10.09 14.27
C GLY A 313 -16.25 -9.70 13.56
N SER A 314 -15.93 -8.39 13.56
CA SER A 314 -14.73 -7.91 12.89
C SER A 314 -13.46 -8.32 13.65
N PRO A 315 -12.47 -8.97 12.99
CA PRO A 315 -11.23 -9.38 13.63
C PRO A 315 -10.43 -8.17 14.17
N TYR A 316 -10.66 -6.97 13.63
CA TYR A 316 -10.00 -5.74 14.07
C TYR A 316 -10.67 -5.07 15.28
N THR A 317 -11.95 -5.36 15.55
CA THR A 317 -12.69 -4.69 16.65
C THR A 317 -12.26 -5.15 18.04
N GLY A 318 -11.58 -6.30 18.15
CA GLY A 318 -11.06 -6.84 19.40
C GLY A 318 -9.64 -6.39 19.78
N GLY A 319 -9.01 -5.51 19.00
CA GLY A 319 -7.63 -5.09 19.23
C GLY A 319 -6.56 -6.13 18.84
N THR A 320 -6.95 -7.15 18.09
CA THR A 320 -6.04 -8.12 17.47
C THR A 320 -4.95 -7.41 16.67
N PRO A 321 -3.65 -7.75 16.85
CA PRO A 321 -2.58 -7.14 16.08
C PRO A 321 -2.74 -7.37 14.58
N GLY A 322 -2.51 -6.34 13.77
CA GLY A 322 -2.62 -6.43 12.31
C GLY A 322 -1.82 -7.59 11.72
N TRP A 323 -0.57 -7.79 12.18
CA TRP A 323 0.29 -8.88 11.71
C TRP A 323 -0.32 -10.27 11.90
N LEU A 324 -1.17 -10.47 12.91
CA LEU A 324 -1.85 -11.76 13.13
C LEU A 324 -3.04 -11.91 12.20
N VAL A 325 -3.75 -10.82 11.90
CA VAL A 325 -4.85 -10.81 10.92
C VAL A 325 -4.31 -11.14 9.53
N GLU A 326 -3.37 -10.34 9.00
CA GLU A 326 -2.85 -10.57 7.66
C GLU A 326 -1.91 -11.77 7.59
N GLY A 327 -1.06 -11.95 8.61
CA GLY A 327 -0.12 -13.06 8.64
C GLY A 327 -0.81 -14.41 8.66
N SER A 328 -1.96 -14.53 9.33
CA SER A 328 -2.72 -15.79 9.29
C SER A 328 -3.45 -16.02 7.98
N ALA A 329 -3.85 -14.96 7.26
CA ALA A 329 -4.40 -15.05 5.92
C ALA A 329 -3.33 -15.45 4.89
N GLU A 330 -2.14 -14.87 4.96
CA GLU A 330 -1.01 -15.22 4.10
C GLU A 330 -0.51 -16.64 4.42
N TYR A 331 -0.39 -17.01 5.70
CA TYR A 331 -0.07 -18.39 6.08
C TYR A 331 -1.10 -19.40 5.54
N ALA A 332 -2.39 -19.06 5.60
CA ALA A 332 -3.46 -19.90 5.09
C ALA A 332 -3.46 -20.02 3.55
N SER A 333 -3.07 -18.96 2.83
CA SER A 333 -2.91 -18.99 1.38
C SER A 333 -1.77 -19.93 0.96
N GLU A 334 -0.65 -19.91 1.70
CA GLU A 334 0.48 -20.82 1.47
C GLU A 334 0.13 -22.29 1.78
N LEU A 335 -0.68 -22.53 2.82
CA LEU A 335 -1.22 -23.86 3.10
C LEU A 335 -2.12 -24.36 1.95
N TYR A 336 -2.94 -23.48 1.37
CA TYR A 336 -3.77 -23.80 0.21
C TYR A 336 -2.93 -24.08 -1.05
N ALA A 337 -1.86 -23.31 -1.27
CA ALA A 337 -0.92 -23.52 -2.37
C ALA A 337 -0.24 -24.90 -2.30
N GLY A 338 -0.28 -25.57 -1.14
CA GLY A 338 0.22 -26.93 -0.96
C GLY A 338 1.74 -27.01 -0.96
N LEU A 339 2.42 -25.91 -0.63
CA LEU A 339 3.86 -25.91 -0.46
C LEU A 339 4.26 -26.83 0.71
N PRO A 340 5.30 -27.67 0.56
CA PRO A 340 5.87 -28.39 1.69
C PRO A 340 6.28 -27.43 2.81
N ASP A 341 6.15 -27.86 4.07
CA ASP A 341 6.41 -26.98 5.23
C ASP A 341 7.81 -26.35 5.21
N ALA A 342 8.83 -27.10 4.76
CA ALA A 342 10.19 -26.61 4.65
C ALA A 342 10.33 -25.49 3.59
N ASP A 343 9.68 -25.65 2.44
CA ASP A 343 9.74 -24.69 1.34
C ASP A 343 8.96 -23.42 1.70
N ARG A 344 7.75 -23.58 2.26
CA ARG A 344 6.94 -22.46 2.78
C ARG A 344 7.73 -21.65 3.81
N ARG A 345 8.30 -22.32 4.81
CA ARG A 345 9.12 -21.65 5.84
C ARG A 345 10.31 -20.91 5.23
N ALA A 346 10.95 -21.50 4.23
CA ALA A 346 12.08 -20.88 3.57
C ALA A 346 11.68 -19.61 2.81
N GLU A 347 10.57 -19.65 2.09
CA GLU A 347 10.06 -18.50 1.35
C GLU A 347 9.63 -17.37 2.29
N LEU A 348 8.85 -17.69 3.33
CA LEU A 348 8.42 -16.71 4.33
C LEU A 348 9.61 -16.13 5.11
N ALA A 349 10.59 -16.95 5.49
CA ALA A 349 11.78 -16.48 6.18
C ALA A 349 12.57 -15.48 5.33
N VAL A 350 12.79 -15.77 4.04
CA VAL A 350 13.49 -14.88 3.13
C VAL A 350 12.73 -13.58 2.91
N ARG A 351 11.42 -13.63 2.64
CA ARG A 351 10.59 -12.43 2.47
C ARG A 351 10.54 -11.59 3.74
N SER A 352 10.63 -12.21 4.92
CA SER A 352 10.68 -11.52 6.20
C SER A 352 12.00 -10.79 6.49
N LEU A 353 13.04 -10.95 5.67
CA LEU A 353 14.37 -10.36 5.94
C LEU A 353 14.49 -8.89 5.61
N ASP A 354 13.47 -8.26 5.02
CA ASP A 354 13.55 -6.83 4.67
C ASP A 354 13.97 -6.02 5.92
N PRO A 355 15.14 -5.35 5.91
CA PRO A 355 15.66 -4.59 7.04
C PRO A 355 14.72 -3.47 7.49
N ALA A 356 13.84 -2.99 6.62
CA ALA A 356 12.82 -1.99 6.95
C ALA A 356 11.71 -2.55 7.85
N THR A 357 11.61 -3.87 8.00
CA THR A 357 10.48 -4.55 8.64
C THR A 357 10.55 -4.55 10.18
N GLY A 358 11.57 -3.96 10.80
CA GLY A 358 11.67 -3.81 12.27
C GLY A 358 11.43 -5.11 13.05
N THR A 359 11.01 -4.99 14.31
CA THR A 359 10.49 -6.13 15.10
C THR A 359 9.02 -6.38 14.77
N LEU A 360 8.54 -7.62 14.91
CA LEU A 360 7.12 -7.95 14.69
C LEU A 360 6.19 -7.12 15.61
N ARG A 361 6.66 -6.81 16.83
CA ARG A 361 5.89 -6.03 17.80
C ARG A 361 5.70 -4.57 17.36
N GLU A 362 6.75 -3.97 16.82
CA GLU A 362 6.76 -2.55 16.43
C GLU A 362 6.20 -2.35 15.02
N ASN A 363 6.34 -3.37 14.16
CA ASN A 363 5.88 -3.30 12.80
C ASN A 363 4.39 -3.60 12.71
N THR A 364 3.62 -2.53 12.63
CA THR A 364 2.19 -2.63 12.40
C THR A 364 1.79 -2.29 10.96
N ARG A 365 2.64 -1.64 10.15
CA ARG A 365 2.26 -1.08 8.81
C ARG A 365 3.41 -0.80 7.81
N THR A 366 4.67 -1.12 8.05
CA THR A 366 5.80 -0.74 7.16
C THR A 366 6.58 -1.97 6.66
N GLY A 367 7.00 -2.02 5.38
CA GLY A 367 7.70 -3.17 4.79
C GLY A 367 6.79 -4.37 4.43
N ASP A 368 7.36 -5.53 4.06
CA ASP A 368 6.58 -6.77 3.79
C ASP A 368 6.18 -7.47 5.12
N TRP A 369 5.30 -6.81 5.86
CA TRP A 369 4.80 -7.31 7.15
C TRP A 369 3.86 -8.52 7.00
N TYR A 370 3.37 -8.80 5.78
CA TYR A 370 2.57 -10.00 5.48
C TYR A 370 3.42 -11.25 5.63
N ALA A 371 4.59 -11.29 4.97
CA ALA A 371 5.50 -12.42 5.08
C ALA A 371 6.04 -12.62 6.50
N LEU A 372 6.37 -11.51 7.19
CA LEU A 372 6.80 -11.56 8.60
C LEU A 372 5.68 -12.09 9.51
N GLY A 373 4.44 -11.63 9.32
CA GLY A 373 3.27 -12.11 10.04
C GLY A 373 3.00 -13.59 9.76
N ALA A 374 3.11 -14.03 8.50
CA ALA A 374 2.92 -15.42 8.12
C ALA A 374 3.99 -16.34 8.72
N LEU A 375 5.26 -15.92 8.74
CA LEU A 375 6.33 -16.65 9.43
C LEU A 375 6.04 -16.79 10.93
N ALA A 376 5.52 -15.73 11.55
CA ALA A 376 5.09 -15.74 12.95
C ALA A 376 3.94 -16.73 13.21
N VAL A 377 2.94 -16.78 12.32
CA VAL A 377 1.82 -17.72 12.44
C VAL A 377 2.27 -19.16 12.19
N ASP A 378 3.17 -19.40 11.23
CA ASP A 378 3.77 -20.72 11.01
C ASP A 378 4.50 -21.22 12.27
N TRP A 379 5.30 -20.36 12.90
CA TRP A 379 5.97 -20.71 14.17
C TRP A 379 4.98 -20.98 15.31
N LEU A 380 3.92 -20.15 15.43
CA LEU A 380 2.89 -20.32 16.47
C LEU A 380 2.10 -21.61 16.32
N THR A 381 1.73 -21.96 15.09
CA THR A 381 1.00 -23.21 14.80
C THR A 381 1.88 -24.44 15.05
N GLU A 382 3.16 -24.39 14.67
CA GLU A 382 4.12 -25.44 15.05
C GLU A 382 4.27 -25.55 16.57
N HIS A 383 4.41 -24.42 17.27
CA HIS A 383 4.51 -24.39 18.73
C HIS A 383 3.29 -25.01 19.42
N ALA A 384 2.10 -24.71 18.92
CA ALA A 384 0.83 -25.22 19.43
C ALA A 384 0.58 -26.70 19.06
N GLY A 385 1.46 -27.33 18.28
CA GLY A 385 1.37 -28.73 17.91
C GLY A 385 0.46 -29.02 16.72
N GLY A 386 0.12 -28.01 15.91
CA GLY A 386 -0.67 -28.19 14.70
C GLY A 386 -1.11 -26.90 14.03
N ASP A 387 -1.34 -27.01 12.72
CA ASP A 387 -1.88 -25.93 11.89
C ASP A 387 -3.24 -25.43 12.35
N GLY A 388 -4.06 -26.22 13.04
CA GLY A 388 -5.39 -25.80 13.53
C GLY A 388 -5.38 -24.63 14.54
N ALA A 389 -4.24 -24.30 15.16
CA ALA A 389 -4.20 -23.30 16.24
C ALA A 389 -4.60 -21.89 15.79
N HIS A 390 -4.21 -21.46 14.58
CA HIS A 390 -4.60 -20.15 14.04
C HIS A 390 -6.13 -20.05 13.83
N VAL A 391 -6.83 -21.14 13.51
CA VAL A 391 -8.30 -21.19 13.43
C VAL A 391 -8.91 -21.19 14.82
N GLN A 392 -8.30 -21.91 15.77
CA GLN A 392 -8.75 -21.92 17.17
C GLN A 392 -8.74 -20.52 17.77
N TYR A 393 -7.70 -19.72 17.50
CA TYR A 393 -7.62 -18.33 17.93
C TYR A 393 -8.88 -17.51 17.60
N TRP A 394 -9.36 -17.60 16.35
CA TRP A 394 -10.56 -16.88 15.93
C TRP A 394 -11.82 -17.40 16.63
N ARG A 395 -11.91 -18.71 16.87
CA ARG A 395 -13.02 -19.30 17.65
C ARG A 395 -13.02 -18.84 19.11
N GLU A 396 -11.84 -18.68 19.72
CA GLU A 396 -11.72 -18.16 21.08
C GLU A 396 -12.18 -16.71 21.17
N LEU A 397 -11.94 -15.89 20.14
CA LEU A 397 -12.45 -14.51 20.09
C LEU A 397 -13.99 -14.45 20.10
N ALA A 398 -14.68 -15.37 19.44
CA ALA A 398 -16.15 -15.44 19.47
C ALA A 398 -16.73 -15.68 20.87
N THR A 399 -15.93 -16.18 21.82
CA THR A 399 -16.36 -16.31 23.23
C THR A 399 -16.44 -14.96 23.97
N GLY A 400 -16.01 -13.87 23.33
CA GLY A 400 -15.90 -12.54 23.93
C GLY A 400 -14.61 -12.34 24.74
N ALA A 401 -13.65 -13.26 24.62
CA ALA A 401 -12.33 -13.15 25.25
C ALA A 401 -11.55 -11.93 24.71
N ALA A 402 -10.73 -11.32 25.56
CA ALA A 402 -9.74 -10.37 25.08
C ALA A 402 -8.75 -11.10 24.15
N TRP A 403 -8.22 -10.42 23.13
CA TRP A 403 -7.38 -11.08 22.14
C TRP A 403 -6.14 -11.74 22.74
N GLN A 404 -5.60 -11.22 23.83
CA GLN A 404 -4.47 -11.81 24.55
C GLN A 404 -4.84 -13.15 25.18
N ASP A 405 -6.03 -13.25 25.76
CA ASP A 405 -6.54 -14.48 26.38
C ASP A 405 -6.86 -15.51 25.29
N ALA A 406 -7.48 -15.09 24.18
CA ALA A 406 -7.70 -15.94 23.02
C ALA A 406 -6.38 -16.44 22.41
N PHE A 407 -5.36 -15.58 22.36
CA PHE A 407 -4.02 -15.92 21.88
C PHE A 407 -3.38 -16.98 22.78
N GLU A 408 -3.40 -16.78 24.10
CA GLU A 408 -2.84 -17.74 25.06
C GLU A 408 -3.60 -19.07 25.03
N ALA A 409 -4.93 -19.04 24.92
CA ALA A 409 -5.75 -20.25 24.81
C ALA A 409 -5.44 -21.05 23.54
N ALA A 410 -5.27 -20.38 22.40
CA ALA A 410 -5.03 -21.05 21.12
C ALA A 410 -3.59 -21.54 20.94
N PHE A 411 -2.60 -20.75 21.40
CA PHE A 411 -1.19 -21.00 21.12
C PHE A 411 -0.39 -21.50 22.34
N GLY A 412 -0.97 -21.47 23.54
CA GLY A 412 -0.28 -21.89 24.77
C GLY A 412 0.83 -20.93 25.23
N LEU A 413 0.85 -19.70 24.73
CA LEU A 413 1.82 -18.66 25.08
C LEU A 413 1.14 -17.32 25.29
N THR A 414 1.62 -16.54 26.25
CA THR A 414 1.26 -15.12 26.30
C THR A 414 1.87 -14.38 25.09
N PRO A 415 1.26 -13.28 24.62
CA PRO A 415 1.82 -12.49 23.53
C PRO A 415 3.27 -12.03 23.79
N ASP A 416 3.58 -11.61 25.02
CA ASP A 416 4.95 -11.18 25.37
C ASP A 416 5.97 -12.33 25.32
N ALA A 417 5.59 -13.52 25.77
CA ALA A 417 6.44 -14.70 25.66
C ALA A 417 6.65 -15.09 24.18
N PHE A 418 5.60 -14.99 23.36
CA PHE A 418 5.69 -15.20 21.92
C PHE A 418 6.67 -14.21 21.29
N TYR A 419 6.46 -12.89 21.41
CA TYR A 419 7.32 -11.89 20.76
C TYR A 419 8.79 -12.09 21.13
N ASN A 420 9.10 -12.32 22.41
CA ASN A 420 10.47 -12.54 22.85
C ASN A 420 11.11 -13.81 22.24
N ARG A 421 10.34 -14.88 22.05
CA ARG A 421 10.84 -16.13 21.45
C ARG A 421 10.93 -16.03 19.93
N PHE A 422 9.96 -15.38 19.30
CA PHE A 422 9.91 -15.22 17.85
C PHE A 422 11.08 -14.39 17.33
N GLU A 423 11.46 -13.30 18.01
CA GLU A 423 12.62 -12.49 17.59
C GLU A 423 13.95 -13.24 17.72
N VAL A 424 14.03 -14.26 18.58
CA VAL A 424 15.19 -15.16 18.64
C VAL A 424 15.13 -16.19 17.50
N TYR A 425 13.94 -16.74 17.23
CA TYR A 425 13.71 -17.73 16.18
C TYR A 425 13.91 -17.19 14.77
N ARG A 426 13.41 -15.99 14.47
CA ARG A 426 13.39 -15.39 13.13
C ARG A 426 14.75 -15.46 12.40
N PRO A 427 15.87 -15.00 12.98
CA PRO A 427 17.17 -15.14 12.33
C PRO A 427 17.60 -16.60 12.17
N GLU A 428 17.23 -17.50 13.07
CA GLU A 428 17.52 -18.94 12.97
C GLU A 428 16.74 -19.61 11.83
N ALA A 429 15.47 -19.26 11.66
CA ALA A 429 14.62 -19.74 10.57
C ALA A 429 15.22 -19.38 9.20
N VAL A 430 15.76 -18.16 9.09
CA VAL A 430 16.51 -17.71 7.92
C VAL A 430 17.77 -18.55 7.71
N ARG A 431 18.58 -18.78 8.76
CA ARG A 431 19.80 -19.61 8.62
C ARG A 431 19.47 -21.04 8.23
N ALA A 432 18.42 -21.60 8.79
CA ALA A 432 18.02 -22.97 8.52
C ALA A 432 17.52 -23.14 7.08
N SER A 433 16.72 -22.19 6.60
CA SER A 433 16.16 -22.22 5.25
C SER A 433 17.20 -21.94 4.17
N ARG A 434 18.05 -20.93 4.39
CA ARG A 434 19.10 -20.54 3.47
C ARG A 434 20.40 -20.29 4.25
N PRO A 435 21.20 -21.34 4.50
CA PRO A 435 22.43 -21.22 5.30
C PRO A 435 23.42 -20.19 4.78
N HIS A 436 23.42 -19.94 3.46
CA HIS A 436 24.25 -18.91 2.85
C HIS A 436 23.78 -17.49 3.19
N LEU A 437 22.46 -17.22 3.12
CA LEU A 437 21.91 -15.88 3.38
C LEU A 437 22.14 -15.40 4.81
N ALA A 438 22.20 -16.31 5.78
CA ALA A 438 22.42 -15.92 7.16
C ALA A 438 23.83 -15.40 7.45
N ASP A 439 24.83 -15.89 6.72
CA ASP A 439 26.20 -15.39 6.81
C ASP A 439 26.35 -14.08 6.01
N ASP A 440 25.51 -13.88 4.97
CA ASP A 440 25.49 -12.68 4.12
C ASP A 440 24.96 -11.41 4.82
N ILE A 441 24.19 -11.55 5.91
CA ILE A 441 23.64 -10.41 6.69
C ILE A 441 24.76 -9.63 7.42
N ALA A 442 25.92 -10.24 7.65
CA ALA A 442 27.03 -9.58 8.34
C ALA A 442 28.08 -9.00 7.38
N GLU A 443 28.41 -9.72 6.30
CA GLU A 443 29.40 -9.32 5.30
C GLU A 443 28.99 -9.82 3.91
N PRO A 444 29.12 -9.01 2.84
CA PRO A 444 28.85 -9.48 1.49
C PRO A 444 29.76 -10.66 1.13
N ILE A 445 29.19 -11.84 0.88
CA ILE A 445 29.97 -13.02 0.51
C ILE A 445 30.15 -13.03 -0.99
N VAL A 446 31.41 -13.04 -1.42
CA VAL A 446 31.77 -13.39 -2.80
C VAL A 446 32.11 -14.87 -2.83
N VAL A 447 31.27 -15.66 -3.50
CA VAL A 447 31.46 -17.10 -3.72
C VAL A 447 32.04 -17.29 -5.12
N THR A 448 33.28 -17.78 -5.20
CA THR A 448 33.88 -18.15 -6.48
C THR A 448 33.56 -19.61 -6.81
N VAL A 449 33.14 -19.86 -8.05
CA VAL A 449 32.86 -21.21 -8.55
C VAL A 449 33.57 -21.42 -9.88
N GLY A 450 34.50 -22.38 -9.90
CA GLY A 450 35.39 -22.60 -11.03
C GLY A 450 36.63 -21.70 -11.01
N GLU A 451 37.27 -21.51 -12.16
CA GLU A 451 38.53 -20.77 -12.26
C GLU A 451 38.28 -19.28 -12.52
N VAL A 452 37.89 -18.55 -11.47
CA VAL A 452 37.78 -17.09 -11.52
C VAL A 452 39.17 -16.47 -11.28
N PRO A 453 39.67 -15.59 -12.17
CA PRO A 453 40.92 -14.90 -11.92
C PRO A 453 40.88 -14.07 -10.63
N ARG A 454 41.89 -14.20 -9.77
CA ARG A 454 41.96 -13.50 -8.47
C ARG A 454 41.79 -11.99 -8.58
N GLU A 455 42.24 -11.39 -9.67
CA GLU A 455 42.10 -9.96 -9.94
C GLU A 455 40.64 -9.54 -10.15
N VAL A 456 39.82 -10.41 -10.77
CA VAL A 456 38.39 -10.19 -10.94
C VAL A 456 37.68 -10.29 -9.61
N GLU A 457 37.97 -11.32 -8.82
CA GLU A 457 37.42 -11.48 -7.47
C GLU A 457 37.75 -10.28 -6.58
N ALA A 458 39.01 -9.85 -6.55
CA ALA A 458 39.45 -8.71 -5.75
C ALA A 458 38.75 -7.40 -6.13
N ARG A 459 38.55 -7.16 -7.44
CA ARG A 459 37.80 -6.00 -7.94
C ARG A 459 36.34 -6.02 -7.49
N VAL A 460 35.69 -7.18 -7.58
CA VAL A 460 34.29 -7.34 -7.15
C VAL A 460 34.21 -7.06 -5.65
N ARG A 461 35.03 -7.72 -4.81
CA ARG A 461 35.07 -7.49 -3.36
C ARG A 461 35.30 -6.01 -3.01
N ALA A 462 36.22 -5.33 -3.71
CA ALA A 462 36.49 -3.92 -3.48
C ALA A 462 35.29 -3.01 -3.81
N GLU A 463 34.56 -3.31 -4.89
CA GLU A 463 33.33 -2.59 -5.26
C GLU A 463 32.20 -2.83 -4.27
N LEU A 464 32.00 -4.07 -3.81
CA LEU A 464 31.00 -4.39 -2.79
C LEU A 464 31.28 -3.65 -1.50
N ALA A 465 32.53 -3.70 -1.03
CA ALA A 465 32.94 -2.97 0.17
C ALA A 465 32.81 -1.45 0.02
N ARG A 466 33.01 -0.91 -1.20
CA ARG A 466 32.79 0.52 -1.48
C ARG A 466 31.32 0.89 -1.33
N ARG A 467 30.43 0.10 -1.94
CA ARG A 467 28.99 0.37 -1.90
C ARG A 467 28.38 0.14 -0.51
N GLN A 468 28.83 -0.89 0.21
CA GLN A 468 28.43 -1.11 1.61
C GLN A 468 28.81 0.08 2.50
N ARG A 469 30.02 0.65 2.33
CA ARG A 469 30.42 1.88 3.04
C ARG A 469 29.60 3.11 2.65
N ALA A 470 29.05 3.14 1.44
CA ALA A 470 28.18 4.21 0.97
C ALA A 470 26.72 4.06 1.46
N GLY A 471 26.36 2.88 2.00
CA GLY A 471 24.96 2.55 2.31
C GLY A 471 24.13 2.18 1.08
N ASP A 472 24.77 1.99 -0.09
CA ASP A 472 24.10 1.75 -1.37
C ASP A 472 23.61 0.30 -1.53
N VAL A 473 23.99 -0.60 -0.62
CA VAL A 473 23.60 -2.01 -0.66
C VAL A 473 23.69 -2.62 0.73
N ALA A 474 22.63 -3.34 1.09
CA ALA A 474 22.59 -4.31 2.17
C ALA A 474 22.37 -5.71 1.57
N ASP A 475 23.06 -6.70 2.14
CA ASP A 475 22.71 -8.13 2.10
C ASP A 475 22.60 -8.81 0.72
N PHE A 476 23.73 -9.27 0.16
CA PHE A 476 23.72 -10.07 -1.07
C PHE A 476 24.96 -10.96 -1.21
N THR A 477 24.73 -12.20 -1.65
CA THR A 477 25.78 -13.11 -2.12
C THR A 477 26.11 -12.82 -3.58
N VAL A 478 27.39 -12.63 -3.92
CA VAL A 478 27.83 -12.56 -5.32
C VAL A 478 28.49 -13.86 -5.72
N TYR A 479 27.85 -14.60 -6.61
CA TYR A 479 28.45 -15.77 -7.24
C TYR A 479 29.28 -15.32 -8.45
N LEU A 480 30.59 -15.50 -8.36
CA LEU A 480 31.52 -15.30 -9.47
C LEU A 480 31.86 -16.66 -10.07
N ALA A 481 31.65 -16.78 -11.38
CA ALA A 481 31.89 -18.03 -12.09
C ALA A 481 32.64 -17.81 -13.39
N ASP A 482 33.44 -18.78 -13.80
CA ASP A 482 33.77 -18.87 -15.22
C ASP A 482 32.52 -19.27 -16.03
N ALA A 483 32.51 -18.95 -17.33
CA ALA A 483 31.33 -19.17 -18.16
C ALA A 483 30.93 -20.65 -18.31
N ALA A 484 31.89 -21.59 -18.17
CA ALA A 484 31.63 -23.02 -18.26
C ALA A 484 31.01 -23.58 -16.97
N SER A 485 31.30 -22.94 -15.82
CA SER A 485 30.79 -23.34 -14.51
C SER A 485 29.36 -22.86 -14.22
N TYR A 486 28.82 -21.89 -14.98
CA TYR A 486 27.50 -21.29 -14.74
C TYR A 486 26.33 -22.30 -14.70
N PRO A 487 26.17 -23.26 -15.63
CA PRO A 487 25.05 -24.20 -15.58
C PRO A 487 25.04 -25.07 -14.31
N ALA A 488 26.22 -25.42 -13.79
CA ALA A 488 26.34 -26.20 -12.55
C ALA A 488 25.96 -25.38 -11.32
N ILE A 489 26.26 -24.07 -11.32
CA ILE A 489 25.84 -23.14 -10.27
C ILE A 489 24.34 -22.95 -10.30
N PHE A 490 23.77 -22.70 -11.48
CA PHE A 490 22.34 -22.57 -11.63
C PHE A 490 21.62 -23.82 -11.12
N ALA A 491 22.06 -25.01 -11.52
CA ALA A 491 21.52 -26.25 -11.00
C ALA A 491 21.67 -26.37 -9.48
N ARG A 492 22.78 -25.92 -8.88
CA ARG A 492 22.98 -26.00 -7.43
C ARG A 492 22.14 -25.00 -6.65
N LEU A 493 21.93 -23.79 -7.17
CA LEU A 493 21.11 -22.75 -6.56
C LEU A 493 19.61 -23.05 -6.68
N HIS A 494 19.22 -23.77 -7.72
CA HIS A 494 17.83 -24.06 -8.04
C HIS A 494 17.45 -25.53 -7.84
N ASP A 495 18.07 -26.21 -6.87
CA ASP A 495 17.74 -27.59 -6.49
C ASP A 495 17.63 -28.55 -7.70
N GLY A 496 18.64 -28.54 -8.56
CA GLY A 496 18.76 -29.39 -9.73
C GLY A 496 18.03 -28.92 -11.00
N ARG A 497 17.31 -27.78 -10.97
CA ARG A 497 16.63 -27.26 -12.17
C ARG A 497 17.64 -26.79 -13.23
N GLN A 498 17.39 -27.14 -14.49
CA GLN A 498 18.18 -26.66 -15.62
C GLN A 498 17.75 -25.23 -16.02
N PRO A 499 18.69 -24.36 -16.44
CA PRO A 499 18.33 -23.03 -16.94
C PRO A 499 17.48 -23.16 -18.22
N GLN A 500 16.37 -22.41 -18.29
CA GLN A 500 15.55 -22.39 -19.50
C GLN A 500 16.35 -21.74 -20.65
N PRO A 501 16.29 -22.26 -21.90
CA PRO A 501 17.08 -21.75 -23.03
C PRO A 501 16.90 -20.25 -23.31
N ASN A 502 15.74 -19.71 -22.92
CA ASN A 502 15.29 -18.36 -23.24
C ASN A 502 15.77 -17.33 -22.20
N THR A 503 16.08 -17.76 -20.97
CA THR A 503 16.65 -16.90 -19.91
C THR A 503 18.07 -16.46 -20.26
N PHE A 504 18.76 -17.26 -21.08
CA PHE A 504 20.12 -17.02 -21.57
C PHE A 504 20.21 -15.81 -22.53
N GLY A 505 19.13 -15.48 -23.24
CA GLY A 505 19.12 -14.37 -24.20
C GLY A 505 18.70 -13.03 -23.58
N ALA A 506 17.81 -13.05 -22.59
CA ALA A 506 17.22 -11.85 -22.00
C ALA A 506 18.16 -11.13 -21.01
N CYS A 507 19.04 -11.87 -20.31
CA CYS A 507 19.95 -11.29 -19.31
C CYS A 507 21.29 -10.78 -19.90
N PHE A 508 21.59 -11.11 -21.16
CA PHE A 508 22.94 -10.97 -21.73
C PHE A 508 22.93 -10.15 -23.03
N SER A 509 23.09 -8.83 -22.92
CA SER A 509 23.55 -8.00 -24.05
C SER A 509 25.05 -7.76 -23.94
N ARG A 510 25.83 -8.09 -24.98
CA ARG A 510 27.27 -7.77 -25.05
C ARG A 510 27.44 -6.24 -25.11
N LYS A 511 27.73 -5.59 -23.99
CA LYS A 511 28.31 -4.23 -23.97
C LYS A 511 29.80 -4.33 -23.64
N THR A 512 30.65 -3.95 -24.59
CA THR A 512 32.08 -3.73 -24.37
C THR A 512 32.29 -2.51 -23.47
N TRP A 513 33.13 -2.64 -22.43
CA TRP A 513 33.57 -1.50 -21.62
C TRP A 513 34.46 -0.55 -22.43
N PRO A 514 34.28 0.79 -22.34
CA PRO A 514 35.31 1.73 -22.73
C PRO A 514 36.39 1.84 -21.64
N PRO A 515 37.66 2.07 -21.99
CA PRO A 515 38.71 2.31 -21.01
C PRO A 515 38.52 3.71 -20.42
N ALA A 516 38.32 3.76 -19.10
CA ALA A 516 38.15 4.93 -18.23
C ALA A 516 36.69 5.42 -17.99
N ALA A 517 36.29 5.26 -16.72
CA ALA A 517 35.26 5.97 -15.95
C ALA A 517 33.88 6.19 -16.60
N SER A 518 32.88 5.37 -16.20
CA SER A 518 31.49 5.79 -15.87
C SER A 518 30.63 4.60 -15.43
N ALA A 519 29.54 4.92 -14.73
CA ALA A 519 28.74 4.10 -13.82
C ALA A 519 28.07 2.83 -14.40
N LEU A 520 27.89 1.85 -13.51
CA LEU A 520 27.05 0.66 -13.65
C LEU A 520 25.57 1.07 -13.56
N ALA A 521 24.77 0.84 -14.59
CA ALA A 521 23.30 0.94 -14.51
C ALA A 521 22.71 -0.48 -14.49
N LEU A 522 22.02 -0.82 -13.40
CA LEU A 522 21.38 -2.12 -13.16
C LEU A 522 19.88 -2.00 -13.46
N ASN A 523 19.29 -3.02 -14.09
CA ASN A 523 17.85 -3.13 -14.32
C ASN A 523 17.32 -4.41 -13.63
N ALA A 524 16.06 -4.37 -13.18
CA ALA A 524 15.60 -4.96 -11.92
C ALA A 524 15.19 -6.45 -11.91
N SER A 525 15.47 -7.25 -12.94
CA SER A 525 14.99 -8.66 -12.97
C SER A 525 16.03 -9.73 -13.25
N CYS A 526 17.25 -9.35 -13.63
CA CYS A 526 18.46 -10.18 -13.60
C CYS A 526 19.60 -9.31 -14.13
N SER A 527 20.70 -9.19 -13.40
CA SER A 527 21.90 -8.52 -13.90
C SER A 527 23.08 -9.50 -13.92
N ALA A 528 23.44 -9.92 -15.12
CA ALA A 528 24.67 -10.68 -15.36
C ALA A 528 25.64 -9.78 -16.14
N THR A 529 26.80 -9.48 -15.55
CA THR A 529 27.85 -8.74 -16.27
C THR A 529 28.88 -9.75 -16.78
N VAL A 530 29.10 -9.75 -18.09
CA VAL A 530 30.03 -10.66 -18.76
C VAL A 530 31.35 -9.94 -19.01
N HIS A 531 32.42 -10.44 -18.41
CA HIS A 531 33.78 -10.20 -18.88
C HIS A 531 34.19 -11.35 -19.82
N ALA A 532 35.22 -11.15 -20.65
CA ALA A 532 35.67 -12.16 -21.61
C ALA A 532 35.94 -13.55 -21.00
N ASP A 533 36.22 -13.62 -19.69
CA ASP A 533 36.64 -14.83 -18.97
C ASP A 533 35.83 -15.12 -17.69
N ALA A 534 34.81 -14.31 -17.35
CA ALA A 534 34.02 -14.50 -16.12
C ALA A 534 32.59 -13.93 -16.22
N ILE A 535 31.66 -14.59 -15.54
CA ILE A 535 30.26 -14.18 -15.35
C ILE A 535 30.09 -13.84 -13.87
N ALA A 536 29.71 -12.60 -13.57
CA ALA A 536 29.18 -12.25 -12.27
C ALA A 536 27.66 -12.39 -12.31
N VAL A 537 27.11 -13.25 -11.46
CA VAL A 537 25.67 -13.43 -11.29
C VAL A 537 25.32 -12.78 -9.96
N LEU A 538 24.65 -11.63 -10.02
CA LEU A 538 24.02 -11.08 -8.83
C LEU A 538 22.72 -11.84 -8.60
N TYR A 539 22.67 -12.55 -7.47
CA TYR A 539 21.42 -13.03 -6.92
C TYR A 539 20.95 -11.98 -5.92
N THR A 540 19.97 -11.18 -6.32
CA THR A 540 19.24 -10.31 -5.41
C THR A 540 17.84 -10.92 -5.26
N ASP A 541 17.58 -11.59 -4.15
CA ASP A 541 16.20 -11.90 -3.74
C ASP A 541 15.52 -10.68 -3.07
N LEU A 542 16.19 -9.52 -3.05
CA LEU A 542 15.61 -8.24 -2.63
C LEU A 542 15.16 -7.42 -3.85
N GLN A 543 13.89 -7.02 -3.87
CA GLN A 543 13.45 -5.85 -4.63
C GLN A 543 14.21 -4.63 -4.10
N ILE A 544 15.22 -4.16 -4.85
CA ILE A 544 15.87 -2.90 -4.54
C ILE A 544 14.91 -1.79 -4.98
N LEU A 545 14.46 -1.00 -4.01
CA LEU A 545 13.78 0.27 -4.22
C LEU A 545 14.61 1.14 -5.17
N THR A 546 14.01 1.50 -6.31
CA THR A 546 14.62 2.42 -7.28
C THR A 546 14.44 3.87 -6.80
N GLU A 547 15.55 4.52 -6.43
CA GLU A 547 15.97 5.85 -6.92
C GLU A 547 17.46 6.08 -6.70
#